data_AF-A0A4C1WK92-F1
#
_entry.id   AF-A0A4C1WK92-F1
#
_cell.length_a   1.000
_cell.length_b   1.000
_cell.length_c   1.000
_cell.angle_alpha   90.00
_cell.angle_beta   90.00
_cell.angle_gamma   90.00
#
_symmetry.space_group_name_H-M   'P 1'
#
loop_
_entity.id
_entity.type
_entity.pdbx_description
1 polymer ?
#
loop_
_entity_poly.entity_id
_entity_poly.type
_entity_poly.pdbx_seq_one_letter_code
_entity_poly.pdbx_strand_id
1 'polypeptide(L)'
;MDGSGLKEAESKIYATNSVDKMLNDHAYARSIRGHTLLRLALSMKIFEEMKIEGCVLDELIEQITSRDVSYEDVEGCTSSSNSSIDQFQDKLNELKARGSTGQLWAQYFEMVSIALFHSC
;
A
#
# COMPACT_ATOMS: atom_id res chain seq x y z
N MET A 1 -0.66 -14.75 10.81
CA MET A 1 -0.31 -14.85 9.38
C MET A 1 0.88 -15.80 9.19
N ASP A 2 0.88 -16.96 9.86
CA ASP A 2 2.01 -17.89 9.78
C ASP A 2 2.09 -18.50 8.37
N GLY A 3 3.30 -18.58 7.83
CA GLY A 3 3.54 -19.03 6.46
C GLY A 3 3.15 -18.01 5.37
N SER A 4 2.80 -16.77 5.72
CA SER A 4 2.45 -15.72 4.76
C SER A 4 3.63 -15.11 4.00
N GLY A 5 4.86 -15.31 4.47
CA GLY A 5 6.01 -14.55 3.98
C GLY A 5 6.20 -13.18 4.65
N LEU A 6 5.28 -12.76 5.53
CA LEU A 6 5.33 -11.43 6.17
C LEU A 6 6.56 -11.29 7.08
N LYS A 7 6.84 -12.30 7.90
CA LYS A 7 7.99 -12.33 8.80
C LYS A 7 9.29 -12.29 8.00
N GLU A 8 9.36 -13.01 6.89
CA GLU A 8 10.48 -13.05 5.98
C GLU A 8 10.71 -11.69 5.30
N ALA A 9 9.63 -11.02 4.88
CA ALA A 9 9.69 -9.68 4.29
C ALA A 9 10.17 -8.63 5.30
N GLU A 10 9.61 -8.60 6.51
CA GLU A 10 10.03 -7.65 7.55
C GLU A 10 11.45 -7.94 8.06
N SER A 11 11.87 -9.21 8.05
CA SER A 11 13.24 -9.61 8.41
C SER A 11 14.29 -9.15 7.41
N LYS A 12 13.90 -8.61 6.25
CA LYS A 12 14.83 -7.92 5.34
C LYS A 12 15.23 -6.54 5.83
N ILE A 13 14.42 -5.91 6.69
CA ILE A 13 14.58 -4.53 7.15
C ILE A 13 14.95 -4.50 8.64
N TYR A 14 14.37 -5.40 9.43
CA TYR A 14 14.56 -5.47 10.87
C TYR A 14 15.22 -6.77 11.29
N ALA A 15 15.93 -6.75 12.43
CA ALA A 15 16.46 -7.96 13.04
C ALA A 15 15.32 -8.91 13.43
N THR A 16 15.51 -10.23 13.28
CA THR A 16 14.46 -11.25 13.50
C THR A 16 13.79 -11.13 14.87
N ASN A 17 14.58 -10.92 15.94
CA ASN A 17 14.06 -10.72 17.31
C ASN A 17 13.19 -9.45 17.45
N SER A 18 13.39 -8.46 16.58
CA SER A 18 12.54 -7.27 16.51
C SER A 18 11.24 -7.56 15.76
N VAL A 19 11.31 -8.29 14.64
CA VAL A 19 10.14 -8.71 13.86
C VAL A 19 9.18 -9.53 14.71
N ASP A 20 9.71 -10.46 15.51
CA ASP A 20 8.89 -11.25 16.44
C ASP A 20 8.14 -10.37 17.46
N LYS A 21 8.73 -9.27 17.90
CA LYS A 21 8.07 -8.31 18.80
C LYS A 21 7.11 -7.38 18.06
N MET A 22 7.35 -7.11 16.77
CA MET A 22 6.50 -6.28 15.93
C MET A 22 5.19 -6.98 15.58
N LEU A 23 5.27 -8.27 15.24
CA LEU A 23 4.12 -9.09 14.85
C LEU A 23 3.27 -9.57 16.04
N ASN A 24 3.81 -9.52 17.26
CA ASN A 24 3.13 -9.89 18.51
C ASN A 24 2.82 -8.67 19.41
N ASP A 25 2.63 -7.48 18.82
CA ASP A 25 2.12 -6.27 19.49
C ASP A 25 3.00 -5.64 20.60
N HIS A 26 4.29 -5.98 20.67
CA HIS A 26 5.22 -5.42 21.67
C HIS A 26 6.12 -4.29 21.13
N ALA A 27 5.98 -3.90 19.85
CA ALA A 27 6.82 -2.90 19.21
C ALA A 27 6.04 -1.96 18.25
N TYR A 28 4.92 -1.41 18.72
CA TYR A 28 3.94 -0.63 17.95
C TYR A 28 4.53 0.37 16.93
N ALA A 29 5.44 1.26 17.35
CA ALA A 29 6.03 2.25 16.44
C ALA A 29 6.82 1.60 15.29
N ARG A 30 7.51 0.48 15.56
CA ARG A 30 8.22 -0.29 14.53
C ARG A 30 7.25 -1.07 13.67
N SER A 31 6.19 -1.64 14.25
CA SER A 31 5.12 -2.34 13.52
C SER A 31 4.44 -1.42 12.52
N ILE A 32 4.00 -0.22 12.93
CA ILE A 32 3.43 0.77 12.01
C ILE A 32 4.40 1.03 10.85
N ARG A 33 5.65 1.38 11.17
CA ARG A 33 6.65 1.67 10.14
C ARG A 33 6.88 0.47 9.21
N GLY A 34 6.96 -0.75 9.74
CA GLY A 34 7.12 -1.99 8.99
C GLY A 34 5.97 -2.21 8.01
N HIS A 35 4.74 -2.13 8.51
CA HIS A 35 3.55 -2.31 7.69
C HIS A 35 3.38 -1.20 6.64
N THR A 36 3.69 0.07 6.97
CA THR A 36 3.69 1.18 6.00
C THR A 36 4.72 0.97 4.89
N LEU A 37 5.95 0.57 5.23
CA LEU A 37 6.99 0.29 4.24
C LEU A 37 6.60 -0.88 3.33
N LEU A 38 5.98 -1.92 3.89
CA LEU A 38 5.55 -3.07 3.11
C LEU A 38 4.40 -2.72 2.17
N ARG A 39 3.44 -1.90 2.61
CA ARG A 39 2.40 -1.34 1.75
C ARG A 39 3.01 -0.55 0.60
N LEU A 40 3.96 0.34 0.88
CA LEU A 40 4.65 1.12 -0.16
C LEU A 40 5.37 0.23 -1.17
N ALA A 41 6.10 -0.79 -0.70
CA ALA A 41 6.79 -1.73 -1.57
C ALA A 41 5.80 -2.50 -2.49
N LEU A 42 4.65 -2.93 -1.95
CA LEU A 42 3.59 -3.55 -2.73
C LEU A 42 3.00 -2.59 -3.76
N SER A 43 2.72 -1.34 -3.38
CA SER A 43 2.27 -0.30 -4.32
C SER A 43 3.26 -0.11 -5.47
N MET A 44 4.55 0.01 -5.17
CA MET A 44 5.59 0.14 -6.20
C MET A 44 5.60 -1.06 -7.15
N LYS A 45 5.44 -2.27 -6.63
CA LYS A 45 5.35 -3.48 -7.47
C LYS A 45 4.12 -3.53 -8.35
N ILE A 46 2.97 -3.10 -7.82
CA ILE A 46 1.74 -2.99 -8.61
C ILE A 46 1.93 -1.95 -9.72
N PHE A 47 2.51 -0.79 -9.42
CA PHE A 47 2.78 0.26 -10.40
C PHE A 47 3.78 -0.17 -11.49
N GLU A 48 4.84 -0.92 -11.13
CA GLU A 48 5.76 -1.54 -12.11
C GLU A 48 5.00 -2.43 -13.11
N GLU A 49 4.01 -3.20 -12.64
CA GLU A 49 3.21 -4.07 -13.51
C GLU A 49 2.15 -3.31 -14.34
N MET A 50 1.68 -2.16 -13.86
CA MET A 50 0.72 -1.32 -14.57
C MET A 50 1.33 -0.60 -15.78
N LYS A 51 2.66 -0.65 -15.96
CA LYS A 51 3.39 0.07 -17.03
C LYS A 51 2.99 1.55 -17.10
N ILE A 52 2.78 2.18 -15.95
CA ILE A 52 2.48 3.62 -15.89
C ILE A 52 3.67 4.37 -16.48
N GLU A 53 3.41 5.29 -17.41
CA GLU A 53 4.44 6.15 -17.96
C GLU A 53 5.07 6.99 -16.83
N GLY A 54 6.40 7.06 -16.79
CA GLY A 54 7.12 7.72 -15.67
C GLY A 54 6.67 9.15 -15.39
N CYS A 55 6.21 9.87 -16.42
CA CYS A 55 5.65 11.22 -16.30
C CYS A 55 4.44 11.31 -15.35
N VAL A 56 3.58 10.28 -15.29
CA VAL A 56 2.39 10.29 -14.41
C VAL A 56 2.78 10.13 -12.95
N LEU A 57 3.83 9.36 -12.67
CA LEU A 57 4.34 9.17 -11.31
C LEU A 57 5.03 10.46 -10.81
N ASP A 58 5.81 11.10 -11.68
CA ASP A 58 6.46 12.38 -11.39
C ASP A 58 5.42 13.49 -11.17
N GLU A 59 4.37 13.56 -12.00
CA GLU A 59 3.24 14.49 -11.79
C GLU A 59 2.50 14.22 -10.49
N LEU A 60 2.27 12.96 -10.13
CA LEU A 60 1.61 12.62 -8.86
C LEU A 60 2.47 13.01 -7.65
N ILE A 61 3.78 12.75 -7.72
CA ILE A 61 4.73 13.15 -6.68
C ILE A 61 4.77 14.68 -6.59
N GLU A 62 4.85 15.39 -7.71
CA GLU A 62 4.85 16.85 -7.74
C GLU A 62 3.55 17.39 -7.13
N GLN A 63 2.39 16.88 -7.53
CA GLN A 63 1.08 17.28 -6.96
C GLN A 63 0.98 17.04 -5.45
N ILE A 64 1.54 15.94 -4.95
CA ILE A 64 1.57 15.63 -3.51
C ILE A 64 2.55 16.53 -2.76
N THR A 65 3.68 16.89 -3.39
CA THR A 65 4.78 17.61 -2.73
C THR A 65 4.62 19.14 -2.83
N SER A 66 3.92 19.62 -3.86
CA SER A 66 3.76 21.05 -4.16
C SER A 66 2.46 21.65 -3.61
N ARG A 67 1.49 20.82 -3.19
CA ARG A 67 0.24 21.31 -2.58
C ARG A 67 0.33 21.26 -1.06
N ASP A 68 0.06 22.40 -0.43
CA ASP A 68 -0.47 22.42 0.92
C ASP A 68 -1.90 21.87 0.85
N VAL A 69 -2.05 20.57 1.08
CA VAL A 69 -3.37 19.90 1.05
C VAL A 69 -4.22 20.44 2.21
N SER A 70 -5.25 21.22 1.91
CA SER A 70 -6.19 21.72 2.92
C SER A 70 -7.21 20.65 3.31
N TYR A 71 -7.89 20.84 4.44
CA TYR A 71 -8.97 19.93 4.83
C TYR A 71 -10.13 19.95 3.81
N GLU A 72 -10.44 21.13 3.28
CA GLU A 72 -11.47 21.32 2.25
C GLU A 72 -11.11 20.63 0.93
N ASP A 73 -9.81 20.52 0.60
CA ASP A 73 -9.34 19.74 -0.55
C ASP A 73 -9.58 18.24 -0.38
N VAL A 74 -9.50 17.74 0.86
CA VAL A 74 -9.76 16.33 1.20
C VAL A 74 -11.26 16.05 1.25
N GLU A 75 -12.04 16.92 1.89
CA GLU A 75 -13.50 16.79 2.01
C GLU A 75 -14.22 17.02 0.68
N GLY A 76 -13.73 17.97 -0.13
CA GLY A 76 -14.25 18.31 -1.46
C GLY A 76 -13.75 17.41 -2.58
N CYS A 77 -12.91 16.41 -2.29
CA CYS A 77 -12.45 15.40 -3.24
C CYS A 77 -13.61 14.47 -3.62
N THR A 78 -14.55 15.01 -4.41
CA THR A 78 -15.46 14.21 -5.19
C THR A 78 -14.61 13.46 -6.20
N SER A 79 -14.81 12.15 -6.28
CA SER A 79 -14.11 11.20 -7.14
C SER A 79 -14.23 11.61 -8.60
N SER A 80 -13.48 12.64 -8.97
CA SER A 80 -13.14 12.99 -10.34
C SER A 80 -12.38 11.77 -10.81
N SER A 81 -13.08 10.88 -11.55
CA SER A 81 -12.62 9.54 -11.92
C SER A 81 -11.13 9.56 -12.27
N ASN A 82 -10.28 9.28 -11.28
CA ASN A 82 -8.86 9.27 -11.48
C ASN A 82 -8.62 7.94 -12.14
N SER A 83 -8.58 7.93 -13.47
CA SER A 83 -8.39 6.72 -14.27
C SER A 83 -7.24 5.84 -13.77
N SER A 84 -6.23 6.42 -13.12
CA SER A 84 -5.12 5.73 -12.48
C SER A 84 -5.49 4.96 -11.20
N ILE A 85 -6.43 5.46 -10.39
CA ILE A 85 -6.95 4.76 -9.20
C ILE A 85 -7.77 3.56 -9.65
N ASP A 86 -8.63 3.74 -10.65
CA ASP A 86 -9.44 2.66 -11.22
C ASP A 86 -8.54 1.57 -11.83
N GLN A 87 -7.52 1.96 -12.61
CA GLN A 87 -6.51 1.03 -13.12
C GLN A 87 -5.74 0.31 -12.01
N PHE A 88 -5.44 0.99 -10.90
CA PHE A 88 -4.76 0.37 -9.76
C PHE A 88 -5.65 -0.66 -9.07
N GLN A 89 -6.93 -0.34 -8.88
CA GLN A 89 -7.92 -1.27 -8.34
C GLN A 89 -8.11 -2.49 -9.24
N ASP A 90 -8.20 -2.28 -10.55
CA ASP A 90 -8.28 -3.37 -11.52
C ASP A 90 -7.05 -4.28 -11.42
N LYS A 91 -5.86 -3.69 -11.31
CA LYS A 91 -4.62 -4.46 -11.14
C LYS A 91 -4.58 -5.22 -9.82
N LEU A 92 -5.08 -4.62 -8.73
CA LEU A 92 -5.19 -5.28 -7.45
C LEU A 92 -6.16 -6.48 -7.52
N ASN A 93 -7.26 -6.36 -8.25
CA ASN A 93 -8.20 -7.44 -8.49
C ASN A 93 -7.61 -8.56 -9.35
N GLU A 94 -6.83 -8.23 -10.38
CA GLU A 94 -6.06 -9.23 -11.13
C GLU A 94 -5.09 -10.01 -10.22
N LEU A 95 -4.39 -9.32 -9.31
CA LEU A 95 -3.46 -9.94 -8.37
C LEU A 95 -4.16 -10.88 -7.38
N LYS A 96 -5.35 -10.50 -6.91
CA LYS A 96 -6.21 -11.38 -6.09
C LYS A 96 -6.53 -12.68 -6.82
N ALA A 97 -6.76 -12.62 -8.13
CA ALA A 97 -7.14 -13.78 -8.94
C ALA A 97 -5.97 -14.73 -9.29
N ARG A 98 -4.70 -14.34 -9.06
CA ARG A 98 -3.52 -15.16 -9.42
C ARG A 98 -3.31 -16.41 -8.56
N GLY A 99 -4.06 -16.56 -7.47
CA GLY A 99 -3.99 -17.70 -6.56
C GLY A 99 -3.93 -17.28 -5.09
N SER A 100 -3.80 -18.25 -4.20
CA SER A 100 -3.88 -18.05 -2.74
C SER A 100 -2.86 -17.04 -2.21
N THR A 101 -1.62 -17.06 -2.74
CA THR A 101 -0.60 -16.09 -2.36
C THR A 101 -0.95 -14.67 -2.81
N GLY A 102 -1.40 -14.48 -4.05
CA GLY A 102 -1.81 -13.16 -4.55
C GLY A 102 -3.00 -12.59 -3.79
N GLN A 103 -3.99 -13.44 -3.49
CA GLN A 103 -5.12 -13.09 -2.65
C GLN A 103 -4.69 -12.64 -1.25
N LEU A 104 -3.77 -13.37 -0.60
CA LEU A 104 -3.29 -13.03 0.73
C LEU A 104 -2.60 -11.66 0.77
N TRP A 105 -1.71 -11.39 -0.19
CA TRP A 105 -0.97 -10.13 -0.25
C TRP A 105 -1.85 -8.93 -0.61
N ALA A 106 -2.84 -9.13 -1.49
CA ALA A 106 -3.83 -8.09 -1.79
C ALA A 106 -4.77 -7.82 -0.60
N GLN A 107 -5.21 -8.85 0.11
CA GLN A 107 -5.97 -8.69 1.35
C GLN A 107 -5.15 -7.97 2.42
N TYR A 108 -3.87 -8.32 2.59
CA TYR A 108 -2.97 -7.60 3.48
C TYR A 108 -2.88 -6.12 3.10
N PHE A 109 -2.67 -5.81 1.82
CA PHE A 109 -2.60 -4.44 1.33
C PHE A 109 -3.84 -3.62 1.72
N GLU A 110 -5.03 -4.19 1.59
CA GLU A 110 -6.29 -3.57 2.02
C GLU A 110 -6.38 -3.39 3.53
N MET A 111 -5.98 -4.37 4.33
CA MET A 111 -6.02 -4.29 5.79
C MET A 111 -5.11 -3.21 6.37
N VAL A 112 -3.93 -2.98 5.77
CA VAL A 112 -3.02 -1.91 6.21
C VAL A 112 -3.33 -0.56 5.56
N SER A 113 -4.38 -0.49 4.75
CA SER A 113 -4.81 0.76 4.14
C SER A 113 -5.58 1.60 5.16
N ILE A 114 -4.86 2.48 5.85
CA ILE A 114 -5.41 3.42 6.85
C ILE A 114 -6.43 4.39 6.20
N ALA A 115 -6.35 4.58 4.87
CA ALA A 115 -7.35 5.22 4.02
C ALA A 115 -7.30 4.58 2.60
N LEU A 116 -8.47 4.41 1.97
CA LEU A 116 -8.84 3.63 0.75
C LEU A 116 -9.37 2.21 1.10
N PHE A 117 -10.65 1.81 0.95
CA PHE A 117 -11.78 2.24 0.11
C PHE A 117 -13.14 2.07 0.85
N HIS A 118 -13.48 3.01 1.73
CA HIS A 118 -14.87 3.26 2.12
C HIS A 118 -15.07 4.77 2.02
N SER A 119 -15.02 5.28 0.79
CA SER A 119 -15.66 6.55 0.49
C SER A 119 -17.16 6.29 0.36
N CYS A 120 -17.93 7.23 0.91
CA CYS A 120 -19.37 7.39 0.83
C CYS A 120 -20.01 6.95 -0.50
#